data_AF-A0A1J8PQ46-F1
#
_entry.id   AF-A0A1J8PQ46-F1
#
_cell.length_a   1.000
_cell.length_b   1.000
_cell.length_c   1.000
_cell.angle_alpha   90.00
_cell.angle_beta   90.00
_cell.angle_gamma   90.00
#
_symmetry.space_group_name_H-M   'P 1'
#
loop_
_entity.id
_entity.type
_entity.pdbx_description
1 polymer ?
#
loop_
_entity_poly.entity_id
_entity_poly.type
_entity_poly.pdbx_seq_one_letter_code
_entity_poly.pdbx_strand_id
1 'polypeptide(L)'
;MSESTVIYSAPLHSLGDAILDISSSATSRRVRLLDCAQFLDDGILAIHEFPDFPSVPYTATSYVWKGLGIDPGHADDYQYGAFTVKGAEDGDPISIDVLQHACTVAVQNKTAYIWLDRVCILQNDRDDKAWQIRQMFNIYKSCAQCVVLPGGLRRLAQFDEETSWIRRSWTLQEIMAQSNVLVLFAWKYGKMLSWSSASALFAYTEVIQGKSAICSLDHALQVSIGSCNLTTEREKFQRFSFKLLGRGRNPHVGALLAVLNGKGIDSDASAQAVWRCSLMRTSSFPVDTVLSIMGLFGVTLDPRSFTKGDRRGATIALAKEIIRNGRRANWLAPSISLPPAKGLSAFPEFPHVSVAGQATLTTKEGDRPVEELIPWVGEGWLDGVPTGTMDDAGYFTFSGPAALVVPTGRRKDNPTLHDNKSPTDAAGQLQAIAVDGSIWRIQLDGEETYQPPHPTFIVFVGFLVHYTSPSFGCYYDPFRYRALLVEEHEPGKFRRTSYFVLHEAYQSSIERWQSHTFCLGGPV
;
A
#
# COMPACT_ATOMS: atom_id res chain seq x y z
N MET A 1 -12.15 -29.96 15.50
CA MET A 1 -11.60 -28.70 16.03
C MET A 1 -10.18 -29.00 16.44
N SER A 2 -9.18 -28.29 15.95
CA SER A 2 -7.80 -28.46 16.43
C SER A 2 -7.76 -28.02 17.89
N GLU A 3 -7.47 -28.93 18.81
CA GLU A 3 -7.30 -28.58 20.23
C GLU A 3 -6.14 -27.57 20.35
N SER A 4 -6.41 -26.43 20.99
CA SER A 4 -5.39 -25.42 21.32
C SER A 4 -4.94 -25.61 22.76
N THR A 5 -3.74 -25.13 23.09
CA THR A 5 -3.20 -25.17 24.47
C THR A 5 -3.05 -23.76 25.02
N VAL A 6 -3.50 -23.51 26.24
CA VAL A 6 -3.25 -22.24 26.93
C VAL A 6 -1.80 -22.20 27.38
N ILE A 7 -1.02 -21.27 26.81
CA ILE A 7 0.42 -21.11 27.09
C ILE A 7 0.73 -19.94 28.02
N TYR A 8 -0.25 -19.06 28.24
CA TYR A 8 -0.15 -17.91 29.16
C TYR A 8 -1.53 -17.58 29.69
N SER A 9 -1.62 -17.26 30.97
CA SER A 9 -2.85 -16.80 31.64
C SER A 9 -2.46 -15.89 32.80
N ALA A 10 -3.00 -14.66 32.83
CA ALA A 10 -2.79 -13.73 33.92
C ALA A 10 -4.03 -12.83 34.12
N PRO A 11 -4.42 -12.50 35.37
CA PRO A 11 -5.47 -11.52 35.63
C PRO A 11 -5.12 -10.12 35.11
N LEU A 12 -6.08 -9.38 34.55
CA LEU A 12 -5.81 -8.05 33.96
C LEU A 12 -5.22 -7.05 34.95
N HIS A 13 -5.66 -7.08 36.21
CA HIS A 13 -5.14 -6.20 37.27
C HIS A 13 -3.66 -6.44 37.59
N SER A 14 -3.09 -7.59 37.20
CA SER A 14 -1.68 -7.92 37.40
C SER A 14 -0.78 -7.48 36.23
N LEU A 15 -1.38 -7.02 35.13
CA LEU A 15 -0.65 -6.65 33.91
C LEU A 15 -0.18 -5.20 33.90
N GLY A 16 -0.72 -4.32 34.75
CA GLY A 16 -0.29 -2.92 34.80
C GLY A 16 1.22 -2.78 34.99
N ASP A 17 1.88 -2.11 34.06
CA ASP A 17 3.34 -1.92 33.96
C ASP A 17 4.16 -3.22 33.87
N ALA A 18 3.51 -4.36 33.64
CA ALA A 18 4.17 -5.64 33.46
C ALA A 18 4.81 -5.79 32.08
N ILE A 19 5.74 -6.74 31.98
CA ILE A 19 6.29 -7.23 30.72
C ILE A 19 5.69 -8.62 30.49
N LEU A 20 4.78 -8.73 29.53
CA LEU A 20 4.24 -10.00 29.09
C LEU A 20 5.34 -10.80 28.37
N ASP A 21 5.61 -12.01 28.84
CA ASP A 21 6.62 -12.90 28.29
C ASP A 21 6.05 -14.31 28.13
N ILE A 22 6.00 -14.79 26.89
CA ILE A 22 5.55 -16.15 26.54
C ILE A 22 6.72 -17.04 26.09
N SER A 23 7.96 -16.55 26.15
CA SER A 23 9.12 -17.22 25.54
C SER A 23 9.46 -18.57 26.18
N SER A 24 9.11 -18.78 27.44
CA SER A 24 9.36 -20.03 28.16
C SER A 24 8.31 -21.12 27.91
N SER A 25 7.10 -20.76 27.46
CA SER A 25 5.97 -21.67 27.29
C SER A 25 5.53 -21.87 25.84
N ALA A 26 5.87 -20.95 24.95
CA ALA A 26 5.47 -20.96 23.55
C ALA A 26 6.41 -21.78 22.66
N THR A 27 5.85 -22.47 21.66
CA THR A 27 6.60 -23.25 20.67
C THR A 27 6.85 -22.44 19.39
N SER A 28 8.09 -22.23 18.97
CA SER A 28 8.42 -21.52 17.73
C SER A 28 7.63 -22.03 16.51
N ARG A 29 7.24 -21.11 15.60
CA ARG A 29 6.51 -21.37 14.34
C ARG A 29 5.09 -21.89 14.53
N ARG A 30 4.37 -21.29 15.48
CA ARG A 30 2.95 -21.58 15.76
C ARG A 30 2.10 -20.32 15.67
N VAL A 31 0.82 -20.48 15.33
CA VAL A 31 -0.16 -19.40 15.45
C VAL A 31 -0.66 -19.35 16.89
N ARG A 32 -0.77 -18.14 17.43
CA ARG A 32 -1.28 -17.89 18.78
C ARG A 32 -2.39 -16.87 18.72
N LEU A 33 -3.39 -17.03 19.57
CA LEU A 33 -4.53 -16.13 19.64
C LEU A 33 -4.87 -15.80 21.10
N LEU A 34 -5.28 -14.57 21.35
CA LEU A 34 -5.77 -14.13 22.66
C LEU A 34 -7.28 -14.44 22.76
N ASP A 35 -7.70 -15.02 23.88
CA ASP A 35 -9.11 -15.38 24.15
C ASP A 35 -9.92 -14.16 24.61
N CYS A 36 -10.89 -13.75 23.81
CA CYS A 36 -11.71 -12.57 24.10
C CYS A 36 -12.75 -12.81 25.19
N ALA A 37 -13.25 -14.04 25.33
CA ALA A 37 -14.26 -14.36 26.34
C ALA A 37 -13.63 -14.32 27.74
N GLN A 38 -12.48 -14.98 27.93
CA GLN A 38 -11.72 -14.89 29.18
C GLN A 38 -11.30 -13.45 29.50
N PHE A 39 -10.96 -12.66 28.47
CA PHE A 39 -10.58 -11.26 28.65
C PHE A 39 -11.75 -10.40 29.16
N LEU A 40 -12.94 -10.55 28.59
CA LEU A 40 -14.10 -9.71 28.90
C LEU A 40 -14.89 -10.19 30.13
N ASP A 41 -15.09 -11.50 30.25
CA ASP A 41 -15.99 -12.10 31.25
C ASP A 41 -15.25 -12.39 32.56
N ASP A 42 -14.02 -12.91 32.46
CA ASP A 42 -13.23 -13.35 33.63
C ASP A 42 -12.15 -12.34 34.04
N GLY A 43 -11.89 -11.32 33.22
CA GLY A 43 -10.80 -10.38 33.45
C GLY A 43 -9.43 -11.06 33.42
N ILE A 44 -9.23 -12.00 32.49
CA ILE A 44 -8.00 -12.78 32.30
C ILE A 44 -7.47 -12.60 30.88
N LEU A 45 -6.19 -12.22 30.75
CA LEU A 45 -5.49 -12.33 29.48
C LEU A 45 -4.98 -13.77 29.33
N ALA A 46 -5.65 -14.55 28.46
CA ALA A 46 -5.23 -15.90 28.10
C ALA A 46 -4.77 -15.98 26.64
N ILE A 47 -3.64 -16.66 26.40
CA ILE A 47 -3.08 -16.87 25.06
C ILE A 47 -3.11 -18.36 24.74
N HIS A 48 -3.78 -18.70 23.65
CA HIS A 48 -3.88 -20.04 23.10
C HIS A 48 -2.85 -20.22 21.99
N GLU A 49 -2.12 -21.32 22.02
CA GLU A 49 -1.26 -21.79 20.94
C GLU A 49 -1.93 -22.93 20.18
N PHE A 50 -1.86 -22.85 18.85
CA PHE A 50 -2.47 -23.84 17.95
C PHE A 50 -1.39 -24.73 17.33
N PRO A 51 -1.56 -26.07 17.33
CA PRO A 51 -0.61 -27.00 16.73
C PRO A 51 -0.64 -26.95 15.19
N ASP A 52 -1.70 -26.44 14.60
CA ASP A 52 -1.83 -26.21 13.16
C ASP A 52 -2.36 -24.80 12.92
N PHE A 53 -2.43 -24.38 11.66
CA PHE A 53 -3.05 -23.10 11.33
C PHE A 53 -4.52 -23.12 11.79
N PRO A 54 -5.00 -22.12 12.55
CA PRO A 54 -6.28 -22.19 13.23
C PRO A 54 -7.44 -22.26 12.24
N SER A 55 -8.36 -23.20 12.48
CA SER A 55 -9.65 -23.29 11.79
C SER A 55 -10.77 -22.55 12.53
N VAL A 56 -10.48 -22.00 13.72
CA VAL A 56 -11.43 -21.24 14.54
C VAL A 56 -11.55 -19.81 14.00
N PRO A 57 -12.74 -19.18 14.08
CA PRO A 57 -12.89 -17.79 13.68
C PRO A 57 -12.18 -16.86 14.68
N TYR A 58 -11.34 -15.98 14.16
CA TYR A 58 -10.64 -14.95 14.94
C TYR A 58 -10.67 -13.61 14.23
N THR A 59 -10.46 -12.56 15.01
CA THR A 59 -10.27 -11.19 14.55
C THR A 59 -8.79 -10.87 14.49
N ALA A 60 -8.25 -10.47 13.34
CA ALA A 60 -6.92 -9.89 13.28
C ALA A 60 -6.98 -8.40 13.63
N THR A 61 -5.89 -7.84 14.16
CA THR A 61 -5.78 -6.40 14.42
C THR A 61 -4.74 -5.78 13.50
N SER A 62 -4.99 -4.54 13.08
CA SER A 62 -4.07 -3.75 12.26
C SER A 62 -3.81 -2.42 12.94
N TYR A 63 -2.55 -2.12 13.27
CA TYR A 63 -2.20 -0.96 14.07
C TYR A 63 -0.74 -0.53 13.87
N VAL A 64 -0.38 0.63 14.41
CA VAL A 64 1.01 1.11 14.46
C VAL A 64 1.61 0.84 15.82
N TRP A 65 2.86 0.35 15.85
CA TRP A 65 3.57 0.08 17.11
C TRP A 65 3.87 1.34 17.92
N LYS A 66 4.03 2.48 17.23
CA LYS A 66 4.15 3.82 17.82
C LYS A 66 3.04 4.69 17.25
N GLY A 67 2.06 4.97 18.08
CA GLY A 67 0.82 5.63 17.71
C GLY A 67 0.64 6.97 18.39
N LEU A 68 -0.61 7.30 18.68
CA LEU A 68 -0.96 8.49 19.43
C LEU A 68 -0.65 8.26 20.92
N GLY A 69 0.07 9.19 21.53
CA GLY A 69 0.30 9.21 22.98
C GLY A 69 -0.99 9.50 23.75
N ILE A 70 -0.96 9.23 25.06
CA ILE A 70 -2.06 9.58 25.97
C ILE A 70 -2.06 11.11 26.15
N ASP A 71 -3.22 11.75 25.97
CA ASP A 71 -3.40 13.14 26.36
C ASP A 71 -3.43 13.21 27.89
N PRO A 72 -2.55 13.99 28.55
CA PRO A 72 -2.53 14.13 30.00
C PRO A 72 -3.89 14.50 30.60
N GLY A 73 -4.73 15.25 29.86
CA GLY A 73 -6.08 15.62 30.31
C GLY A 73 -7.12 14.50 30.26
N HIS A 74 -6.78 13.36 29.65
CA HIS A 74 -7.65 12.19 29.47
C HIS A 74 -6.97 10.90 29.98
N ALA A 75 -5.95 11.02 30.84
CA ALA A 75 -5.25 9.86 31.40
C ALA A 75 -6.17 9.01 32.29
N ASP A 76 -7.10 9.64 33.01
CA ASP A 76 -8.06 8.99 33.91
C ASP A 76 -9.13 8.16 33.16
N ASP A 77 -9.23 8.30 31.83
CA ASP A 77 -10.14 7.50 31.01
C ASP A 77 -9.68 6.02 30.87
N TYR A 78 -8.43 5.71 31.24
CA TYR A 78 -7.80 4.39 31.10
C TYR A 78 -7.61 3.72 32.47
N GLN A 79 -8.52 2.82 32.82
CA GLN A 79 -8.67 2.35 34.20
C GLN A 79 -7.76 1.18 34.54
N TYR A 80 -7.40 0.37 33.54
CA TYR A 80 -6.71 -0.90 33.76
C TYR A 80 -5.19 -0.81 33.54
N GLY A 81 -4.70 0.34 33.08
CA GLY A 81 -3.29 0.55 32.79
C GLY A 81 -2.86 -0.05 31.45
N ALA A 82 -1.55 -0.25 31.31
CA ALA A 82 -0.95 -0.77 30.09
C ALA A 82 0.23 -1.70 30.41
N PHE A 83 0.56 -2.59 29.49
CA PHE A 83 1.70 -3.52 29.61
C PHE A 83 2.59 -3.47 28.38
N THR A 84 3.81 -3.99 28.49
CA THR A 84 4.72 -4.17 27.34
C THR A 84 4.91 -5.65 27.05
N VAL A 85 5.48 -5.98 25.88
CA VAL A 85 5.75 -7.38 25.50
C VAL A 85 7.23 -7.58 25.31
N LYS A 86 7.75 -8.68 25.88
CA LYS A 86 9.16 -9.07 25.79
C LYS A 86 9.61 -9.17 24.32
N GLY A 87 10.66 -8.43 23.95
CA GLY A 87 11.19 -8.37 22.58
C GLY A 87 10.51 -7.38 21.64
N ALA A 88 9.48 -6.68 22.10
CA ALA A 88 8.83 -5.57 21.39
C ALA A 88 8.65 -4.35 22.31
N GLU A 89 9.60 -4.12 23.21
CA GLU A 89 9.62 -2.99 24.15
C GLU A 89 9.84 -1.64 23.44
N ASP A 90 10.29 -1.66 22.19
CA ASP A 90 10.48 -0.46 21.36
C ASP A 90 9.16 0.18 20.91
N GLY A 91 8.04 -0.57 20.92
CA GLY A 91 6.70 -0.04 20.66
C GLY A 91 6.02 0.49 21.93
N ASP A 92 5.01 1.34 21.76
CA ASP A 92 4.27 1.93 22.89
C ASP A 92 3.60 0.85 23.76
N PRO A 93 3.44 1.02 25.08
CA PRO A 93 2.70 0.04 25.87
C PRO A 93 1.27 -0.24 25.34
N ILE A 94 0.78 -1.46 25.51
CA ILE A 94 -0.55 -1.88 25.08
C ILE A 94 -1.55 -1.56 26.19
N SER A 95 -2.51 -0.67 25.91
CA SER A 95 -3.60 -0.35 26.85
C SER A 95 -4.57 -1.53 26.96
N ILE A 96 -4.87 -1.91 28.20
CA ILE A 96 -5.84 -2.97 28.49
C ILE A 96 -7.25 -2.53 28.09
N ASP A 97 -7.61 -1.26 28.28
CA ASP A 97 -8.88 -0.70 27.82
C ASP A 97 -9.00 -0.77 26.28
N VAL A 98 -7.95 -0.43 25.52
CA VAL A 98 -7.98 -0.55 24.05
C VAL A 98 -8.17 -2.00 23.60
N LEU A 99 -7.52 -2.96 24.28
CA LEU A 99 -7.78 -4.38 24.03
C LEU A 99 -9.21 -4.77 24.38
N GLN A 100 -9.80 -4.23 25.44
CA GLN A 100 -11.21 -4.45 25.78
C GLN A 100 -12.13 -4.00 24.65
N HIS A 101 -11.88 -2.84 24.04
CA HIS A 101 -12.63 -2.39 22.87
C HIS A 101 -12.48 -3.35 21.68
N ALA A 102 -11.27 -3.80 21.38
CA ALA A 102 -11.01 -4.76 20.29
C ALA A 102 -11.67 -6.12 20.54
N CYS A 103 -11.57 -6.67 21.76
CA CYS A 103 -12.25 -7.89 22.19
C CYS A 103 -13.78 -7.74 22.11
N THR A 104 -14.32 -6.58 22.47
CA THR A 104 -15.76 -6.30 22.37
C THR A 104 -16.22 -6.35 20.92
N VAL A 105 -15.47 -5.74 19.98
CA VAL A 105 -15.75 -5.85 18.54
C VAL A 105 -15.67 -7.32 18.08
N ALA A 106 -14.66 -8.06 18.54
CA ALA A 106 -14.49 -9.46 18.19
C ALA A 106 -15.71 -10.31 18.61
N VAL A 107 -16.16 -10.19 19.85
CA VAL A 107 -17.30 -10.95 20.40
C VAL A 107 -18.62 -10.53 19.77
N GLN A 108 -18.88 -9.22 19.61
CA GLN A 108 -20.10 -8.72 18.96
C GLN A 108 -20.23 -9.21 17.51
N ASN A 109 -19.11 -9.44 16.83
CA ASN A 109 -19.05 -9.97 15.47
C ASN A 109 -18.75 -11.48 15.41
N LYS A 110 -19.03 -12.21 16.51
CA LYS A 110 -19.02 -13.69 16.58
C LYS A 110 -17.64 -14.34 16.37
N THR A 111 -16.59 -13.69 16.84
CA THR A 111 -15.24 -14.28 16.93
C THR A 111 -14.82 -14.39 18.40
N ALA A 112 -14.25 -15.52 18.79
CA ALA A 112 -13.85 -15.77 20.18
C ALA A 112 -12.42 -15.33 20.49
N TYR A 113 -11.65 -15.00 19.45
CA TYR A 113 -10.22 -14.80 19.54
C TYR A 113 -9.78 -13.56 18.80
N ILE A 114 -8.71 -12.90 19.27
CA ILE A 114 -8.00 -11.87 18.51
C ILE A 114 -6.54 -12.26 18.25
N TRP A 115 -6.01 -11.81 17.12
CA TRP A 115 -4.60 -11.86 16.77
C TRP A 115 -4.02 -10.45 16.72
N LEU A 116 -2.90 -10.23 17.40
CA LEU A 116 -2.10 -9.02 17.31
C LEU A 116 -0.62 -9.38 17.32
N ASP A 117 0.14 -8.84 16.37
CA ASP A 117 1.52 -9.25 16.10
C ASP A 117 2.42 -9.17 17.34
N ARG A 118 2.32 -8.12 18.16
CA ARG A 118 3.17 -7.93 19.34
C ARG A 118 2.99 -9.01 20.40
N VAL A 119 1.78 -9.52 20.60
CA VAL A 119 1.46 -10.54 21.62
C VAL A 119 1.56 -11.95 21.06
N CYS A 120 1.14 -12.16 19.81
CA CYS A 120 0.97 -13.48 19.22
C CYS A 120 2.25 -14.02 18.52
N ILE A 121 3.25 -13.17 18.27
CA ILE A 121 4.54 -13.56 17.69
C ILE A 121 5.60 -13.65 18.79
N LEU A 122 6.46 -14.66 18.73
CA LEU A 122 7.63 -14.71 19.59
C LEU A 122 8.67 -13.69 19.13
N GLN A 123 8.65 -12.50 19.75
CA GLN A 123 9.41 -11.36 19.25
C GLN A 123 10.93 -11.54 19.32
N ASN A 124 11.43 -12.36 20.25
CA ASN A 124 12.87 -12.63 20.37
C ASN A 124 13.32 -13.90 19.63
N ASP A 125 12.43 -14.59 18.91
CA ASP A 125 12.74 -15.79 18.15
C ASP A 125 12.85 -15.45 16.65
N ARG A 126 14.05 -15.63 16.07
CA ARG A 126 14.32 -15.33 14.66
C ARG A 126 13.59 -16.28 13.71
N ASP A 127 13.42 -17.54 14.10
CA ASP A 127 12.76 -18.57 13.31
C ASP A 127 11.24 -18.39 13.30
N ASP A 128 10.65 -18.03 14.45
CA ASP A 128 9.23 -17.67 14.56
C ASP A 128 8.96 -16.43 13.72
N LYS A 129 9.74 -15.34 13.88
CA LYS A 129 9.59 -14.12 13.07
C LYS A 129 9.63 -14.39 11.56
N ALA A 130 10.62 -15.13 11.09
CA ALA A 130 10.74 -15.47 9.67
C ALA A 130 9.59 -16.37 9.18
N TRP A 131 9.05 -17.23 10.04
CA TRP A 131 7.87 -18.03 9.73
C TRP A 131 6.58 -17.20 9.72
N GLN A 132 6.37 -16.33 10.72
CA GLN A 132 5.21 -15.45 10.82
C GLN A 132 5.15 -14.47 9.64
N ILE A 133 6.29 -13.90 9.20
CA ILE A 133 6.32 -13.06 8.00
C ILE A 133 5.84 -13.82 6.77
N ARG A 134 6.24 -15.09 6.59
CA ARG A 134 5.77 -15.94 5.50
C ARG A 134 4.28 -16.28 5.61
N GLN A 135 3.76 -16.39 6.83
CA GLN A 135 2.35 -16.67 7.08
C GLN A 135 1.48 -15.40 7.19
N MET A 136 2.07 -14.21 7.18
CA MET A 136 1.37 -12.97 7.49
C MET A 136 0.14 -12.78 6.60
N PHE A 137 0.27 -13.02 5.30
CA PHE A 137 -0.85 -12.92 4.38
C PHE A 137 -1.95 -13.93 4.71
N ASN A 138 -1.59 -15.18 5.06
CA ASN A 138 -2.55 -16.20 5.44
C ASN A 138 -3.24 -15.85 6.77
N ILE A 139 -2.53 -15.29 7.75
CA ILE A 139 -3.10 -14.84 9.03
C ILE A 139 -4.19 -13.79 8.80
N TYR A 140 -3.97 -12.82 7.92
CA TYR A 140 -5.03 -11.86 7.61
C TYR A 140 -6.09 -12.43 6.67
N LYS A 141 -5.73 -13.24 5.68
CA LYS A 141 -6.69 -13.87 4.75
C LYS A 141 -7.67 -14.81 5.46
N SER A 142 -7.21 -15.54 6.47
CA SER A 142 -8.01 -16.55 7.19
C SER A 142 -8.78 -15.99 8.38
N CYS A 143 -8.56 -14.73 8.77
CA CYS A 143 -9.35 -14.12 9.84
C CYS A 143 -10.78 -13.86 9.37
N ALA A 144 -11.74 -13.85 10.30
CA ALA A 144 -13.13 -13.53 9.99
C ALA A 144 -13.35 -12.03 9.77
N GLN A 145 -12.48 -11.21 10.36
CA GLN A 145 -12.46 -9.76 10.22
C GLN A 145 -11.13 -9.17 10.70
N CYS A 146 -10.83 -7.96 10.25
CA CYS A 146 -9.65 -7.20 10.64
C CYS A 146 -10.11 -5.89 11.27
N VAL A 147 -9.73 -5.67 12.53
CA VAL A 147 -10.00 -4.43 13.25
C VAL A 147 -8.78 -3.52 13.15
N VAL A 148 -8.96 -2.40 12.48
CA VAL A 148 -7.98 -1.32 12.35
C VAL A 148 -8.09 -0.40 13.56
N LEU A 149 -6.95 -0.17 14.21
CA LEU A 149 -6.76 0.79 15.30
C LEU A 149 -5.78 1.88 14.81
N PRO A 150 -6.28 2.95 14.15
CA PRO A 150 -5.42 3.92 13.48
C PRO A 150 -4.45 4.64 14.44
N GLY A 151 -4.90 4.88 15.68
CA GLY A 151 -4.13 5.52 16.73
C GLY A 151 -3.09 4.62 17.41
N GLY A 152 -2.98 3.34 17.05
CA GLY A 152 -2.17 2.38 17.79
C GLY A 152 -2.88 1.80 19.02
N LEU A 153 -2.11 1.21 19.93
CA LEU A 153 -2.63 0.46 21.09
C LEU A 153 -2.63 1.23 22.42
N ARG A 154 -2.16 2.49 22.46
CA ARG A 154 -2.17 3.30 23.69
C ARG A 154 -3.53 3.88 24.00
N ARG A 155 -4.24 4.33 22.96
CA ARG A 155 -5.59 4.88 23.05
C ARG A 155 -6.33 4.76 21.73
N LEU A 156 -7.66 4.82 21.80
CA LEU A 156 -8.47 5.04 20.61
C LEU A 156 -8.27 6.47 20.09
N ALA A 157 -8.15 6.60 18.77
CA ALA A 157 -8.06 7.88 18.10
C ALA A 157 -9.47 8.48 17.88
N GLN A 158 -9.60 9.79 18.00
CA GLN A 158 -10.82 10.51 17.66
C GLN A 158 -10.92 10.69 16.15
N PHE A 159 -12.15 10.74 15.62
CA PHE A 159 -12.40 10.77 14.17
C PHE A 159 -11.74 11.95 13.43
N ASP A 160 -11.37 13.03 14.14
CA ASP A 160 -10.75 14.24 13.60
C ASP A 160 -9.23 14.36 13.84
N GLU A 161 -8.62 13.35 14.46
CA GLU A 161 -7.17 13.21 14.58
C GLU A 161 -6.60 12.56 13.32
N GLU A 162 -5.42 12.97 12.87
CA GLU A 162 -4.74 12.30 11.74
C GLU A 162 -3.68 11.34 12.29
N THR A 163 -3.58 10.15 11.72
CA THR A 163 -2.69 9.09 12.21
C THR A 163 -1.68 8.66 11.16
N SER A 164 -0.60 8.01 11.60
CA SER A 164 0.45 7.47 10.72
C SER A 164 0.09 6.10 10.12
N TRP A 165 -1.07 5.52 10.47
CA TRP A 165 -1.42 4.13 10.13
C TRP A 165 -1.39 3.84 8.63
N ILE A 166 -1.93 4.75 7.80
CA ILE A 166 -1.98 4.57 6.35
C ILE A 166 -0.59 4.67 5.67
N ARG A 167 0.41 5.18 6.40
CA ARG A 167 1.78 5.33 5.93
C ARG A 167 2.65 4.12 6.25
N ARG A 168 2.21 3.18 7.09
CA ARG A 168 2.99 1.98 7.44
C ARG A 168 2.89 0.93 6.34
N SER A 169 4.01 0.26 6.01
CA SER A 169 4.06 -0.71 4.89
C SER A 169 3.21 -1.95 5.15
N TRP A 170 3.33 -2.53 6.36
CA TRP A 170 2.60 -3.74 6.75
C TRP A 170 1.07 -3.58 6.70
N THR A 171 0.54 -2.42 7.07
CA THR A 171 -0.91 -2.21 7.16
C THR A 171 -1.64 -2.33 5.81
N LEU A 172 -0.93 -2.26 4.67
CA LEU A 172 -1.53 -2.52 3.36
C LEU A 172 -1.98 -3.97 3.21
N GLN A 173 -1.14 -4.94 3.57
CA GLN A 173 -1.51 -6.34 3.42
C GLN A 173 -2.60 -6.75 4.39
N GLU A 174 -2.53 -6.21 5.60
CA GLU A 174 -3.44 -6.51 6.73
C GLU A 174 -4.89 -6.27 6.35
N ILE A 175 -5.15 -5.19 5.59
CA ILE A 175 -6.50 -4.82 5.14
C ILE A 175 -6.87 -5.35 3.76
N MET A 176 -5.90 -5.76 2.96
CA MET A 176 -6.16 -6.22 1.59
C MET A 176 -6.28 -7.74 1.46
N ALA A 177 -5.82 -8.50 2.46
CA ALA A 177 -5.89 -9.96 2.43
C ALA A 177 -7.31 -10.52 2.57
N GLN A 178 -8.28 -9.72 3.04
CA GLN A 178 -9.68 -10.10 3.24
C GLN A 178 -10.62 -8.89 3.14
N SER A 179 -11.93 -9.12 3.05
CA SER A 179 -12.91 -8.08 2.69
C SER A 179 -13.62 -7.39 3.86
N ASN A 180 -13.65 -8.00 5.05
CA ASN A 180 -14.34 -7.49 6.23
C ASN A 180 -13.39 -6.71 7.15
N VAL A 181 -13.13 -5.44 6.79
CA VAL A 181 -12.23 -4.55 7.53
C VAL A 181 -13.01 -3.45 8.22
N LEU A 182 -12.82 -3.35 9.54
CA LEU A 182 -13.52 -2.41 10.42
C LEU A 182 -12.53 -1.44 11.04
N VAL A 183 -12.81 -0.14 11.01
CA VAL A 183 -12.03 0.89 11.68
C VAL A 183 -12.66 1.18 13.03
N LEU A 184 -11.95 0.94 14.12
CA LEU A 184 -12.37 1.21 15.49
C LEU A 184 -11.80 2.55 15.97
N PHE A 185 -12.67 3.42 16.47
CA PHE A 185 -12.32 4.79 16.87
C PHE A 185 -13.11 5.26 18.08
N ALA A 186 -12.60 6.29 18.76
CA ALA A 186 -13.26 6.91 19.90
C ALA A 186 -14.51 7.67 19.43
N TRP A 187 -15.64 7.45 20.12
CA TRP A 187 -16.93 8.02 19.73
C TRP A 187 -17.85 8.26 20.93
N LYS A 188 -18.24 9.51 21.15
CA LYS A 188 -19.06 9.95 22.30
C LYS A 188 -20.47 10.43 21.95
N TYR A 189 -20.80 10.49 20.66
CA TYR A 189 -21.97 11.21 20.14
C TYR A 189 -23.25 10.34 20.05
N GLY A 190 -23.19 9.08 20.48
CA GLY A 190 -24.32 8.15 20.47
C GLY A 190 -24.56 7.55 19.09
N LYS A 191 -25.76 7.01 18.88
CA LYS A 191 -26.14 6.32 17.65
C LYS A 191 -26.31 7.26 16.48
N MET A 192 -26.13 6.73 15.26
CA MET A 192 -26.45 7.43 14.03
C MET A 192 -27.97 7.49 13.83
N LEU A 193 -28.52 8.70 13.63
CA LEU A 193 -29.93 8.90 13.32
C LEU A 193 -30.15 9.08 11.82
N SER A 194 -29.28 9.85 11.16
CA SER A 194 -29.30 10.03 9.71
C SER A 194 -27.97 10.52 9.17
N TRP A 195 -27.72 10.29 7.89
CA TRP A 195 -26.61 10.87 7.16
C TRP A 195 -27.04 11.21 5.73
N SER A 196 -26.35 12.16 5.10
CA SER A 196 -26.52 12.45 3.68
C SER A 196 -25.23 12.95 3.04
N SER A 197 -24.97 12.53 1.80
CA SER A 197 -23.84 12.98 1.01
C SER A 197 -24.10 12.75 -0.48
N ALA A 198 -23.50 13.57 -1.32
CA ALA A 198 -23.47 13.37 -2.77
C ALA A 198 -22.23 12.57 -3.23
N SER A 199 -21.23 12.36 -2.36
CA SER A 199 -19.91 11.85 -2.77
C SER A 199 -19.32 10.75 -1.87
N ALA A 200 -19.97 10.40 -0.76
CA ALA A 200 -19.48 9.39 0.16
C ALA A 200 -20.61 8.61 0.85
N LEU A 201 -20.46 7.30 0.98
CA LEU A 201 -21.30 6.48 1.86
C LEU A 201 -20.72 6.49 3.27
N PHE A 202 -21.59 6.58 4.28
CA PHE A 202 -21.15 6.51 5.67
C PHE A 202 -22.16 5.79 6.56
N ALA A 203 -21.66 4.85 7.35
CA ALA A 203 -22.40 4.23 8.43
C ALA A 203 -21.40 3.75 9.48
N TYR A 204 -21.78 3.90 10.74
CA TYR A 204 -21.05 3.36 11.87
C TYR A 204 -22.00 2.66 12.84
N THR A 205 -21.44 1.85 13.73
CA THR A 205 -22.15 1.21 14.84
C THR A 205 -21.38 1.47 16.12
N GLU A 206 -22.07 1.88 17.18
CA GLU A 206 -21.45 2.00 18.51
C GLU A 206 -21.06 0.62 19.03
N VAL A 207 -19.84 0.50 19.56
CA VAL A 207 -19.31 -0.73 20.16
C VAL A 207 -19.54 -0.71 21.66
N ILE A 208 -19.05 0.35 22.30
CA ILE A 208 -19.25 0.66 23.71
C ILE A 208 -19.89 2.05 23.76
N GLN A 209 -21.09 2.11 24.33
CA GLN A 209 -21.93 3.31 24.32
C GLN A 209 -21.18 4.53 24.86
N GLY A 210 -21.13 5.61 24.07
CA GLY A 210 -20.47 6.85 24.45
C GLY A 210 -18.95 6.79 24.56
N LYS A 211 -18.31 5.67 24.21
CA LYS A 211 -16.85 5.52 24.21
C LYS A 211 -16.27 5.23 22.84
N SER A 212 -16.89 4.36 22.04
CA SER A 212 -16.28 3.88 20.78
C SER A 212 -17.30 3.43 19.74
N ALA A 213 -16.91 3.50 18.47
CA ALA A 213 -17.67 3.03 17.34
C ALA A 213 -16.77 2.36 16.28
N ILE A 214 -17.41 1.59 15.40
CA ILE A 214 -16.79 1.00 14.21
C ILE A 214 -17.49 1.44 12.94
N CYS A 215 -16.73 1.58 11.85
CA CYS A 215 -17.25 1.69 10.48
C CYS A 215 -16.42 0.79 9.54
N SER A 216 -16.92 0.50 8.34
CA SER A 216 -16.11 -0.21 7.34
C SER A 216 -14.95 0.66 6.87
N LEU A 217 -13.83 0.04 6.48
CA LEU A 217 -12.70 0.75 5.89
C LEU A 217 -13.12 1.55 4.65
N ASP A 218 -13.98 0.99 3.80
CA ASP A 218 -14.49 1.69 2.61
C ASP A 218 -15.22 2.99 2.99
N HIS A 219 -16.14 2.95 3.96
CA HIS A 219 -16.83 4.14 4.46
C HIS A 219 -15.86 5.16 5.07
N ALA A 220 -14.88 4.70 5.86
CA ALA A 220 -13.85 5.57 6.42
C ALA A 220 -13.10 6.33 5.31
N LEU A 221 -12.63 5.62 4.28
CA LEU A 221 -11.87 6.21 3.18
C LEU A 221 -12.71 7.16 2.31
N GLN A 222 -13.96 6.80 1.99
CA GLN A 222 -14.85 7.65 1.21
C GLN A 222 -15.11 9.00 1.92
N VAL A 223 -15.32 8.96 3.25
CA VAL A 223 -15.57 10.18 4.05
C VAL A 223 -14.27 10.93 4.41
N SER A 224 -13.11 10.28 4.35
CA SER A 224 -11.80 10.95 4.43
C SER A 224 -11.55 11.87 3.22
N ILE A 225 -11.89 11.41 2.00
CA ILE A 225 -11.77 12.23 0.78
C ILE A 225 -12.93 13.21 0.64
N GLY A 226 -14.14 12.73 0.91
CA GLY A 226 -15.36 13.49 0.80
C GLY A 226 -15.77 14.16 2.12
N SER A 227 -17.08 14.28 2.28
CA SER A 227 -17.71 14.62 3.54
C SER A 227 -19.18 14.22 3.50
N CYS A 228 -19.82 14.13 4.66
CA CYS A 228 -21.27 13.94 4.77
C CYS A 228 -21.86 14.89 5.81
N ASN A 229 -23.17 15.13 5.74
CA ASN A 229 -23.90 15.65 6.90
C ASN A 229 -24.27 14.46 7.76
N LEU A 230 -24.03 14.56 9.07
CA LEU A 230 -24.26 13.47 10.02
C LEU A 230 -25.07 13.98 11.21
N THR A 231 -26.19 13.33 11.48
CA THR A 231 -26.99 13.54 12.69
C THR A 231 -26.87 12.33 13.60
N THR A 232 -26.49 12.58 14.84
CA THR A 232 -26.36 11.59 15.91
C THR A 232 -27.36 11.90 17.01
N GLU A 233 -27.47 11.02 18.01
CA GLU A 233 -28.30 11.28 19.20
C GLU A 233 -27.89 12.54 19.97
N ARG A 234 -26.62 12.94 19.92
CA ARG A 234 -26.08 14.01 20.76
C ARG A 234 -25.52 15.22 20.00
N GLU A 235 -25.28 15.09 18.70
CA GLU A 235 -24.60 16.12 17.90
C GLU A 235 -25.02 16.09 16.42
N LYS A 236 -24.97 17.26 15.77
CA LYS A 236 -25.18 17.43 14.33
C LYS A 236 -23.93 18.01 13.66
N PHE A 237 -23.31 17.21 12.80
CA PHE A 237 -22.14 17.62 12.04
C PHE A 237 -22.54 18.07 10.63
N GLN A 238 -22.23 19.32 10.31
CA GLN A 238 -22.23 19.80 8.92
C GLN A 238 -20.87 19.48 8.32
N ARG A 239 -20.84 18.78 7.17
CA ARG A 239 -19.59 18.36 6.50
C ARG A 239 -18.64 17.54 7.39
N PHE A 240 -19.17 16.55 8.10
CA PHE A 240 -18.39 15.52 8.77
C PHE A 240 -17.38 14.88 7.81
N SER A 241 -16.13 14.80 8.25
CA SER A 241 -15.04 14.14 7.51
C SER A 241 -14.19 13.34 8.49
N PHE A 242 -13.72 12.18 8.04
CA PHE A 242 -13.01 11.21 8.85
C PHE A 242 -11.51 11.38 8.63
N LYS A 243 -10.80 12.03 9.57
CA LYS A 243 -9.42 12.48 9.38
C LYS A 243 -8.37 11.45 9.79
N LEU A 244 -8.78 10.35 10.43
CA LEU A 244 -7.88 9.28 10.92
C LEU A 244 -6.91 8.74 9.87
N LEU A 245 -7.37 8.65 8.62
CA LEU A 245 -6.62 8.04 7.51
C LEU A 245 -5.98 9.09 6.58
N GLY A 246 -6.16 10.38 6.87
CA GLY A 246 -5.71 11.49 6.04
C GLY A 246 -6.82 12.52 5.80
N ARG A 247 -6.44 13.68 5.26
CA ARG A 247 -7.36 14.81 5.00
C ARG A 247 -7.48 15.13 3.51
N GLY A 248 -8.70 15.39 3.05
CA GLY A 248 -8.96 15.86 1.68
C GLY A 248 -8.54 14.85 0.61
N ARG A 249 -8.01 15.32 -0.53
CA ARG A 249 -7.50 14.47 -1.62
C ARG A 249 -6.13 13.85 -1.27
N ASN A 250 -6.04 13.19 -0.13
CA ASN A 250 -4.83 12.54 0.34
C ASN A 250 -4.44 11.39 -0.62
N PRO A 251 -3.21 11.37 -1.17
CA PRO A 251 -2.78 10.34 -2.13
C PRO A 251 -2.80 8.90 -1.59
N HIS A 252 -2.56 8.71 -0.28
CA HIS A 252 -2.64 7.39 0.34
C HIS A 252 -4.08 6.87 0.38
N VAL A 253 -5.03 7.73 0.79
CA VAL A 253 -6.45 7.39 0.85
C VAL A 253 -6.98 7.07 -0.54
N GLY A 254 -6.62 7.91 -1.52
CA GLY A 254 -6.95 7.67 -2.93
C GLY A 254 -6.41 6.33 -3.40
N ALA A 255 -5.10 6.07 -3.24
CA ALA A 255 -4.49 4.84 -3.72
C ALA A 255 -5.11 3.60 -3.09
N LEU A 256 -5.50 3.65 -1.81
CA LEU A 256 -6.17 2.53 -1.15
C LEU A 256 -7.60 2.31 -1.66
N LEU A 257 -8.38 3.39 -1.88
CA LEU A 257 -9.68 3.29 -2.55
C LEU A 257 -9.55 2.71 -3.97
N ALA A 258 -8.47 3.01 -4.68
CA ALA A 258 -8.21 2.43 -5.99
C ALA A 258 -7.97 0.92 -5.91
N VAL A 259 -7.31 0.42 -4.87
CA VAL A 259 -7.19 -1.04 -4.65
C VAL A 259 -8.56 -1.67 -4.41
N LEU A 260 -9.40 -1.07 -3.57
CA LEU A 260 -10.75 -1.57 -3.23
C LEU A 260 -11.71 -1.54 -4.45
N ASN A 261 -11.62 -0.50 -5.27
CA ASN A 261 -12.45 -0.34 -6.48
C ASN A 261 -11.89 -1.07 -7.71
N GLY A 262 -10.67 -1.61 -7.64
CA GLY A 262 -9.95 -2.18 -8.77
C GLY A 262 -10.43 -3.55 -9.23
N LYS A 263 -11.67 -3.99 -8.97
CA LYS A 263 -12.19 -5.33 -9.35
C LYS A 263 -11.45 -6.52 -8.72
N GLY A 264 -10.89 -6.33 -7.52
CA GLY A 264 -10.26 -7.40 -6.74
C GLY A 264 -8.74 -7.51 -6.92
N ILE A 265 -8.07 -8.13 -5.95
CA ILE A 265 -6.60 -8.13 -5.79
C ILE A 265 -5.81 -8.74 -6.96
N ASP A 266 -6.46 -9.58 -7.77
CA ASP A 266 -5.85 -10.25 -8.91
C ASP A 266 -5.82 -9.38 -10.17
N SER A 267 -6.60 -8.30 -10.21
CA SER A 267 -6.64 -7.41 -11.38
C SER A 267 -5.36 -6.58 -11.53
N ASP A 268 -5.09 -6.13 -12.75
CA ASP A 268 -3.99 -5.21 -13.03
C ASP A 268 -4.20 -3.84 -12.37
N ALA A 269 -5.44 -3.36 -12.31
CA ALA A 269 -5.79 -2.11 -11.63
C ALA A 269 -5.38 -2.15 -10.15
N SER A 270 -5.83 -3.18 -9.42
CA SER A 270 -5.50 -3.35 -8.01
C SER A 270 -4.00 -3.62 -7.82
N ALA A 271 -3.36 -4.41 -8.68
CA ALA A 271 -1.92 -4.65 -8.63
C ALA A 271 -1.09 -3.36 -8.77
N GLN A 272 -1.45 -2.47 -9.70
CA GLN A 272 -0.79 -1.17 -9.87
C GLN A 272 -1.03 -0.25 -8.67
N ALA A 273 -2.26 -0.25 -8.12
CA ALA A 273 -2.58 0.49 -6.91
C ALA A 273 -1.81 -0.04 -5.68
N VAL A 274 -1.56 -1.35 -5.57
CA VAL A 274 -0.72 -1.95 -4.53
C VAL A 274 0.72 -1.47 -4.64
N TRP A 275 1.32 -1.49 -5.84
CA TRP A 275 2.66 -0.94 -6.06
C TRP A 275 2.74 0.54 -5.68
N ARG A 276 1.73 1.32 -6.07
CA ARG A 276 1.62 2.73 -5.72
C ARG A 276 1.53 2.94 -4.20
N CYS A 277 0.70 2.16 -3.50
CA CYS A 277 0.62 2.19 -2.05
C CYS A 277 1.97 1.86 -1.40
N SER A 278 2.68 0.83 -1.89
CA SER A 278 4.00 0.44 -1.37
C SER A 278 5.02 1.57 -1.48
N LEU A 279 5.04 2.31 -2.59
CA LEU A 279 5.99 3.42 -2.78
C LEU A 279 5.77 4.59 -1.81
N MET A 280 4.52 4.85 -1.39
CA MET A 280 4.24 5.94 -0.45
C MET A 280 4.38 5.50 1.01
N ARG A 281 4.51 4.20 1.30
CA ARG A 281 4.54 3.65 2.66
C ARG A 281 5.98 3.40 3.14
N THR A 282 6.16 3.46 4.46
CA THR A 282 7.46 3.34 5.13
C THR A 282 7.51 2.13 6.06
N SER A 283 8.72 1.64 6.30
CA SER A 283 9.03 0.59 7.26
C SER A 283 10.40 0.86 7.89
N SER A 284 10.63 0.35 9.11
CA SER A 284 11.92 0.45 9.80
C SER A 284 13.04 -0.27 9.04
N PHE A 285 12.72 -1.38 8.38
CA PHE A 285 13.66 -2.11 7.52
C PHE A 285 13.24 -1.97 6.05
N PRO A 286 14.11 -1.47 5.17
CA PRO A 286 13.79 -1.33 3.74
C PRO A 286 13.26 -2.60 3.07
N VAL A 287 13.78 -3.77 3.44
CA VAL A 287 13.32 -5.07 2.91
C VAL A 287 11.84 -5.34 3.19
N ASP A 288 11.33 -4.88 4.34
CA ASP A 288 9.95 -5.12 4.75
C ASP A 288 8.94 -4.39 3.86
N THR A 289 9.34 -3.32 3.16
CA THR A 289 8.47 -2.65 2.18
C THR A 289 8.06 -3.56 1.01
N VAL A 290 8.86 -4.61 0.77
CA VAL A 290 8.64 -5.64 -0.25
C VAL A 290 7.97 -6.87 0.36
N LEU A 291 8.47 -7.34 1.50
CA LEU A 291 7.88 -8.50 2.19
C LEU A 291 6.44 -8.23 2.62
N SER A 292 6.09 -6.97 2.92
CA SER A 292 4.74 -6.57 3.30
C SER A 292 3.72 -6.57 2.17
N ILE A 293 4.12 -6.83 0.92
CA ILE A 293 3.19 -6.89 -0.21
C ILE A 293 3.27 -8.20 -0.98
N MET A 294 4.23 -9.08 -0.69
CA MET A 294 4.45 -10.32 -1.45
C MET A 294 3.21 -11.21 -1.51
N GLY A 295 2.47 -11.31 -0.39
CA GLY A 295 1.26 -12.13 -0.32
C GLY A 295 0.11 -11.60 -1.17
N LEU A 296 0.04 -10.27 -1.35
CA LEU A 296 -0.93 -9.63 -2.25
C LEU A 296 -0.69 -10.01 -3.72
N PHE A 297 0.52 -10.48 -4.03
CA PHE A 297 0.87 -10.98 -5.35
C PHE A 297 0.84 -12.51 -5.48
N GLY A 298 0.42 -13.23 -4.43
CA GLY A 298 0.48 -14.69 -4.39
C GLY A 298 1.91 -15.24 -4.29
N VAL A 299 2.85 -14.43 -3.80
CA VAL A 299 4.27 -14.79 -3.65
C VAL A 299 4.62 -14.96 -2.18
N THR A 300 5.49 -15.91 -1.86
CA THR A 300 6.05 -16.08 -0.51
C THR A 300 7.57 -16.18 -0.59
N LEU A 301 8.26 -15.10 -0.22
CA LEU A 301 9.71 -15.06 -0.13
C LEU A 301 10.18 -15.49 1.28
N ASP A 302 11.36 -16.11 1.39
CA ASP A 302 11.97 -16.38 2.71
C ASP A 302 12.73 -15.14 3.20
N PRO A 303 12.28 -14.47 4.29
CA PRO A 303 12.93 -13.27 4.83
C PRO A 303 14.40 -13.49 5.20
N ARG A 304 14.81 -14.73 5.47
CA ARG A 304 16.19 -15.08 5.84
C ARG A 304 17.16 -14.96 4.66
N SER A 305 16.65 -14.90 3.44
CA SER A 305 17.44 -14.72 2.21
C SER A 305 17.92 -13.29 2.01
N PHE A 306 17.45 -12.35 2.83
CA PHE A 306 17.68 -10.92 2.65
C PHE A 306 18.25 -10.29 3.91
N THR A 307 19.08 -9.26 3.75
CA THR A 307 19.46 -8.40 4.88
C THR A 307 18.37 -7.35 5.13
N LYS A 308 18.36 -6.73 6.31
CA LYS A 308 17.39 -5.68 6.67
C LYS A 308 17.36 -4.51 5.65
N GLY A 309 18.51 -4.19 5.05
CA GLY A 309 18.64 -3.13 4.05
C GLY A 309 18.41 -3.57 2.61
N ASP A 310 18.22 -4.86 2.34
CA ASP A 310 18.19 -5.43 0.99
C ASP A 310 16.81 -5.29 0.33
N ARG A 311 16.39 -4.05 0.10
CA ARG A 311 15.16 -3.74 -0.64
C ARG A 311 15.26 -4.15 -2.11
N ARG A 312 16.43 -3.95 -2.73
CA ARG A 312 16.65 -4.22 -4.16
C ARG A 312 16.56 -5.71 -4.47
N GLY A 313 17.29 -6.55 -3.74
CA GLY A 313 17.27 -8.01 -3.91
C GLY A 313 15.87 -8.58 -3.69
N ALA A 314 15.18 -8.14 -2.64
CA ALA A 314 13.79 -8.54 -2.40
C ALA A 314 12.84 -8.10 -3.52
N THR A 315 13.03 -6.90 -4.09
CA THR A 315 12.19 -6.38 -5.19
C THR A 315 12.36 -7.21 -6.45
N ILE A 316 13.61 -7.55 -6.81
CA ILE A 316 13.93 -8.43 -7.95
C ILE A 316 13.31 -9.81 -7.73
N ALA A 317 13.47 -10.39 -6.53
CA ALA A 317 12.88 -11.69 -6.20
C ALA A 317 11.35 -11.69 -6.30
N LEU A 318 10.69 -10.65 -5.75
CA LEU A 318 9.23 -10.51 -5.85
C LEU A 318 8.77 -10.38 -7.30
N ALA A 319 9.38 -9.47 -8.06
CA ALA A 319 8.99 -9.22 -9.45
C ALA A 319 9.22 -10.44 -10.35
N LYS A 320 10.30 -11.18 -10.13
CA LYS A 320 10.57 -12.44 -10.83
C LYS A 320 9.47 -13.47 -10.59
N GLU A 321 9.03 -13.64 -9.35
CA GLU A 321 7.93 -14.55 -9.01
C GLU A 321 6.57 -14.07 -9.53
N ILE A 322 6.29 -12.76 -9.52
CA ILE A 322 5.07 -12.17 -10.12
C ILE A 322 4.96 -12.57 -11.60
N ILE A 323 6.05 -12.40 -12.35
CA ILE A 323 6.09 -12.72 -13.78
C ILE A 323 6.02 -14.24 -14.01
N ARG A 324 6.71 -15.04 -13.20
CA ARG A 324 6.63 -16.52 -13.25
C ARG A 324 5.21 -17.03 -13.02
N ASN A 325 4.43 -16.34 -12.18
CA ASN A 325 3.01 -16.61 -11.95
C ASN A 325 2.10 -16.13 -13.09
N GLY A 326 2.66 -15.67 -14.21
CA GLY A 326 1.91 -15.24 -15.40
C GLY A 326 1.26 -13.86 -15.27
N ARG A 327 1.59 -13.08 -14.23
CA ARG A 327 1.07 -11.73 -14.06
C ARG A 327 1.87 -10.72 -14.88
N ARG A 328 1.29 -9.54 -15.14
CA ARG A 328 1.93 -8.43 -15.86
C ARG A 328 2.92 -7.66 -14.99
N ALA A 329 3.81 -6.91 -15.64
CA ALA A 329 4.80 -6.04 -15.00
C ALA A 329 4.17 -4.75 -14.45
N ASN A 330 3.15 -4.88 -13.60
CA ASN A 330 2.33 -3.77 -13.09
C ASN A 330 3.12 -2.68 -12.32
N TRP A 331 4.36 -2.95 -11.91
CA TRP A 331 5.25 -1.90 -11.36
C TRP A 331 5.66 -0.84 -12.40
N LEU A 332 5.55 -1.12 -13.71
CA LEU A 332 5.85 -0.15 -14.76
C LEU A 332 4.89 1.05 -14.75
N ALA A 333 3.64 0.87 -14.33
CA ALA A 333 2.66 1.96 -14.28
C ALA A 333 3.06 3.08 -13.30
N PRO A 334 3.31 2.82 -12.00
CA PRO A 334 3.84 3.86 -11.12
C PRO A 334 5.28 4.28 -11.47
N SER A 335 6.03 3.44 -12.20
CA SER A 335 7.35 3.85 -12.72
C SER A 335 7.23 5.05 -13.65
N ILE A 336 6.19 5.12 -14.48
CA ILE A 336 5.92 6.19 -15.46
C ILE A 336 5.59 7.53 -14.78
N SER A 337 5.84 7.71 -13.49
CA SER A 337 5.72 9.02 -12.82
C SER A 337 6.90 9.36 -11.93
N LEU A 338 7.86 8.45 -11.81
CA LEU A 338 9.00 8.60 -10.91
C LEU A 338 10.32 8.31 -11.65
N PRO A 339 11.43 8.96 -11.24
CA PRO A 339 12.75 8.70 -11.79
C PRO A 339 13.11 7.21 -11.78
N PRO A 340 13.91 6.70 -12.73
CA PRO A 340 14.37 5.31 -12.73
C PRO A 340 15.32 4.99 -11.59
N ALA A 341 15.18 3.79 -11.02
CA ALA A 341 16.06 3.32 -9.97
C ALA A 341 17.49 3.10 -10.47
N LYS A 342 18.48 3.61 -9.73
CA LYS A 342 19.90 3.36 -10.04
C LYS A 342 20.20 1.86 -10.02
N GLY A 343 20.56 1.29 -11.17
CA GLY A 343 20.87 -0.13 -11.31
C GLY A 343 19.67 -1.05 -11.50
N LEU A 344 18.45 -0.50 -11.57
CA LEU A 344 17.21 -1.24 -11.81
C LEU A 344 16.20 -0.36 -12.57
N SER A 345 16.57 0.15 -13.73
CA SER A 345 15.82 1.22 -14.43
C SER A 345 14.36 0.87 -14.80
N ALA A 346 14.01 -0.42 -14.82
CA ALA A 346 12.63 -0.90 -15.01
C ALA A 346 11.71 -0.56 -13.82
N PHE A 347 12.26 -0.09 -12.70
CA PHE A 347 11.55 0.31 -11.48
C PHE A 347 11.71 1.81 -11.23
N PRO A 348 10.83 2.41 -10.42
CA PRO A 348 11.07 3.75 -9.92
C PRO A 348 12.15 3.73 -8.85
N GLU A 349 12.89 4.83 -8.70
CA GLU A 349 13.82 5.06 -7.60
C GLU A 349 13.13 4.73 -6.28
N PHE A 350 13.83 3.97 -5.43
CA PHE A 350 13.26 3.49 -4.19
C PHE A 350 13.22 4.59 -3.14
N PRO A 351 12.05 4.91 -2.57
CA PRO A 351 11.94 5.94 -1.55
C PRO A 351 12.73 5.62 -0.29
N HIS A 352 13.34 6.63 0.33
CA HIS A 352 13.92 6.54 1.66
C HIS A 352 12.96 7.11 2.72
N VAL A 353 13.18 6.74 3.98
CA VAL A 353 12.38 7.24 5.10
C VAL A 353 13.00 8.54 5.62
N SER A 354 12.22 9.62 5.63
CA SER A 354 12.64 10.91 6.19
C SER A 354 12.66 10.88 7.71
N VAL A 355 13.26 11.91 8.34
CA VAL A 355 13.21 12.12 9.80
C VAL A 355 11.76 12.20 10.31
N ALA A 356 10.86 12.74 9.50
CA ALA A 356 9.42 12.84 9.79
C ALA A 356 8.65 11.52 9.54
N GLY A 357 9.33 10.44 9.15
CA GLY A 357 8.73 9.13 8.90
C GLY A 357 7.96 9.01 7.57
N GLN A 358 8.13 9.97 6.66
CA GLN A 358 7.51 9.97 5.33
C GLN A 358 8.41 9.27 4.29
N ALA A 359 7.80 8.68 3.27
CA ALA A 359 8.52 8.17 2.11
C ALA A 359 8.91 9.36 1.21
N THR A 360 10.20 9.55 0.97
CA THR A 360 10.76 10.67 0.20
C THR A 360 11.67 10.19 -0.92
N LEU A 361 11.81 11.03 -1.95
CA LEU A 361 12.82 10.88 -3.00
C LEU A 361 13.65 12.15 -3.11
N THR A 362 14.94 12.00 -3.39
CA THR A 362 15.82 13.14 -3.65
C THR A 362 15.58 13.65 -5.08
N THR A 363 15.10 14.89 -5.18
CA THR A 363 14.88 15.59 -6.44
C THR A 363 15.93 16.69 -6.63
N LYS A 364 15.91 17.39 -7.77
CA LYS A 364 16.76 18.58 -7.98
C LYS A 364 16.46 19.71 -6.98
N GLU A 365 15.25 19.74 -6.43
CA GLU A 365 14.79 20.72 -5.44
C GLU A 365 15.05 20.27 -3.99
N GLY A 366 15.71 19.12 -3.80
CA GLY A 366 15.91 18.47 -2.50
C GLY A 366 14.96 17.29 -2.29
N ASP A 367 14.90 16.80 -1.05
CA ASP A 367 14.04 15.67 -0.68
C ASP A 367 12.57 16.09 -0.70
N ARG A 368 11.76 15.35 -1.47
CA ARG A 368 10.31 15.60 -1.58
C ARG A 368 9.50 14.35 -1.24
N PRO A 369 8.33 14.49 -0.59
CA PRO A 369 7.43 13.37 -0.33
C PRO A 369 6.98 12.70 -1.63
N VAL A 370 7.01 11.36 -1.67
CA VAL A 370 6.56 10.59 -2.84
C VAL A 370 5.10 10.90 -3.17
N GLU A 371 4.27 11.15 -2.16
CA GLU A 371 2.87 11.51 -2.31
C GLU A 371 2.63 12.80 -3.12
N GLU A 372 3.62 13.70 -3.18
CA GLU A 372 3.57 14.91 -4.01
C GLU A 372 4.09 14.71 -5.43
N LEU A 373 4.85 13.63 -5.67
CA LEU A 373 5.50 13.36 -6.94
C LEU A 373 4.64 12.47 -7.86
N ILE A 374 3.75 11.66 -7.29
CA ILE A 374 2.89 10.75 -8.06
C ILE A 374 1.55 11.46 -8.43
N PRO A 375 1.16 11.49 -9.72
CA PRO A 375 -0.12 12.06 -10.19
C PRO A 375 -1.33 11.48 -9.47
N TRP A 376 -2.44 12.20 -9.37
CA TRP A 376 -3.60 11.73 -8.59
C TRP A 376 -4.11 10.37 -9.08
N VAL A 377 -4.40 9.42 -8.18
CA VAL A 377 -4.77 8.05 -8.60
C VAL A 377 -6.09 7.98 -9.35
N GLY A 378 -6.98 8.97 -9.17
CA GLY A 378 -8.20 9.08 -9.96
C GLY A 378 -7.93 9.33 -11.45
N GLU A 379 -6.72 9.72 -11.83
CA GLU A 379 -6.29 9.76 -13.24
C GLU A 379 -6.27 8.35 -13.86
N GLY A 380 -6.17 7.28 -13.07
CA GLY A 380 -6.41 5.92 -13.54
C GLY A 380 -5.23 4.95 -13.33
N TRP A 381 -5.31 3.83 -14.04
CA TRP A 381 -4.32 2.77 -14.13
C TRP A 381 -4.04 2.47 -15.61
N LEU A 382 -2.92 1.80 -15.91
CA LEU A 382 -2.54 1.49 -17.28
C LEU A 382 -3.02 0.09 -17.65
N ASP A 383 -3.90 0.01 -18.64
CA ASP A 383 -4.24 -1.25 -19.27
C ASP A 383 -3.21 -1.60 -20.37
N GLY A 384 -2.92 -2.87 -20.52
CA GLY A 384 -1.99 -3.39 -21.53
C GLY A 384 -0.51 -3.45 -21.12
N VAL A 385 -0.16 -3.14 -19.86
CA VAL A 385 1.23 -3.26 -19.35
C VAL A 385 1.82 -4.63 -19.70
N PRO A 386 3.07 -4.73 -20.20
CA PRO A 386 3.59 -5.95 -20.77
C PRO A 386 3.77 -7.09 -19.73
N THR A 387 3.74 -8.32 -20.23
CA THR A 387 4.31 -9.50 -19.57
C THR A 387 5.76 -9.68 -20.04
N GLY A 388 6.48 -10.69 -19.52
CA GLY A 388 7.86 -10.91 -19.95
C GLY A 388 8.58 -11.96 -19.13
N THR A 389 9.89 -11.77 -18.95
CA THR A 389 10.74 -12.55 -18.05
C THR A 389 11.68 -11.62 -17.28
N MET A 390 12.16 -12.05 -16.11
CA MET A 390 13.15 -11.29 -15.33
C MET A 390 14.32 -12.19 -14.93
N ASP A 391 15.55 -11.70 -15.13
CA ASP A 391 16.78 -12.38 -14.71
C ASP A 391 17.15 -12.08 -13.24
N ASP A 392 18.23 -12.70 -12.75
CA ASP A 392 18.71 -12.50 -11.36
C ASP A 392 19.36 -11.14 -11.12
N ALA A 393 19.75 -10.42 -12.18
CA ALA A 393 20.27 -9.06 -12.10
C ALA A 393 19.15 -7.99 -12.07
N GLY A 394 17.91 -8.39 -12.34
CA GLY A 394 16.74 -7.53 -12.38
C GLY A 394 16.46 -6.92 -13.77
N TYR A 395 17.07 -7.43 -14.84
CA TYR A 395 16.67 -7.05 -16.19
C TYR A 395 15.33 -7.68 -16.54
N PHE A 396 14.36 -6.84 -16.89
CA PHE A 396 13.04 -7.24 -17.34
C PHE A 396 13.01 -7.28 -18.88
N THR A 397 12.85 -8.48 -19.43
CA THR A 397 12.74 -8.69 -20.88
C THR A 397 11.28 -8.74 -21.30
N PHE A 398 10.87 -7.88 -22.23
CA PHE A 398 9.53 -7.85 -22.80
C PHE A 398 9.53 -7.44 -24.27
N SER A 399 8.44 -7.69 -24.96
CA SER A 399 8.23 -7.24 -26.34
C SER A 399 7.02 -6.32 -26.43
N GLY A 400 7.09 -5.29 -27.26
CA GLY A 400 5.99 -4.34 -27.43
C GLY A 400 6.19 -3.42 -28.65
N PRO A 401 5.14 -2.71 -29.09
CA PRO A 401 5.24 -1.75 -30.19
C PRO A 401 6.24 -0.65 -29.84
N ALA A 402 7.20 -0.39 -30.72
CA ALA A 402 8.21 0.62 -30.54
C ALA A 402 8.68 1.25 -31.86
N ALA A 403 9.27 2.44 -31.75
CA ALA A 403 9.89 3.14 -32.87
C ALA A 403 11.23 3.75 -32.46
N LEU A 404 12.17 3.81 -33.40
CA LEU A 404 13.45 4.49 -33.17
C LEU A 404 13.20 6.00 -33.05
N VAL A 405 13.90 6.64 -32.13
CA VAL A 405 13.82 8.09 -31.92
C VAL A 405 15.17 8.76 -32.00
N VAL A 406 15.18 10.00 -32.53
CA VAL A 406 16.39 10.83 -32.64
C VAL A 406 16.19 12.12 -31.86
N PRO A 407 17.16 12.53 -31.02
CA PRO A 407 17.03 13.74 -30.23
C PRO A 407 17.11 14.97 -31.15
N THR A 408 16.15 15.88 -31.04
CA THR A 408 16.09 17.12 -31.84
C THR A 408 16.23 18.39 -31.01
N GLY A 409 16.10 18.29 -29.69
CA GLY A 409 16.30 19.43 -28.80
C GLY A 409 15.75 19.21 -27.39
N ARG A 410 15.58 20.32 -26.67
CA ARG A 410 14.98 20.35 -25.34
C ARG A 410 14.06 21.56 -25.20
N ARG A 411 12.95 21.39 -24.50
CA ARG A 411 12.10 22.50 -24.05
C ARG A 411 12.89 23.45 -23.14
N LYS A 412 12.64 24.75 -23.31
CA LYS A 412 13.17 25.80 -22.42
C LYS A 412 12.36 25.91 -21.13
N ASP A 413 11.04 25.72 -21.22
CA ASP A 413 10.12 25.74 -20.10
C ASP A 413 9.80 24.32 -19.62
N ASN A 414 9.17 24.20 -18.44
CA ASN A 414 8.72 22.89 -17.95
C ASN A 414 7.68 22.30 -18.91
N PRO A 415 7.85 21.04 -19.36
CA PRO A 415 6.93 20.41 -20.29
C PRO A 415 5.55 20.22 -19.66
N THR A 416 4.51 20.32 -20.48
CA THR A 416 3.12 20.05 -20.09
C THR A 416 2.54 18.91 -20.90
N LEU A 417 1.47 18.28 -20.40
CA LEU A 417 0.78 17.21 -21.15
C LEU A 417 0.33 17.69 -22.55
N HIS A 418 -0.07 18.96 -22.67
CA HIS A 418 -0.51 19.55 -23.93
C HIS A 418 0.58 19.65 -25.01
N ASP A 419 1.84 19.48 -24.65
CA ASP A 419 2.95 19.51 -25.59
C ASP A 419 2.87 18.36 -26.60
N ASN A 420 2.29 17.22 -26.21
CA ASN A 420 2.03 16.09 -27.09
C ASN A 420 0.57 16.04 -27.55
N LYS A 421 -0.12 17.19 -27.70
CA LYS A 421 -1.46 17.23 -28.28
C LYS A 421 -1.45 16.99 -29.79
N SER A 422 -0.42 17.50 -30.47
CA SER A 422 -0.14 17.26 -31.88
C SER A 422 1.00 16.25 -32.02
N PRO A 423 0.89 15.26 -32.93
CA PRO A 423 1.97 14.31 -33.20
C PRO A 423 3.05 14.86 -34.10
N THR A 424 2.83 16.00 -34.77
CA THR A 424 3.79 16.59 -35.69
C THR A 424 4.30 17.94 -35.22
N ASP A 425 5.57 18.21 -35.51
CA ASP A 425 6.18 19.53 -35.35
C ASP A 425 5.71 20.52 -36.44
N ALA A 426 6.25 21.74 -36.41
CA ALA A 426 5.92 22.80 -37.38
C ALA A 426 6.34 22.45 -38.82
N ALA A 427 7.27 21.50 -39.02
CA ALA A 427 7.70 21.01 -40.31
C ALA A 427 6.89 19.78 -40.77
N GLY A 428 5.90 19.34 -39.99
CA GLY A 428 5.08 18.16 -40.28
C GLY A 428 5.75 16.83 -39.94
N GLN A 429 6.89 16.84 -39.24
CA GLN A 429 7.60 15.62 -38.86
C GLN A 429 7.04 15.05 -37.56
N LEU A 430 6.91 13.72 -37.50
CA LEU A 430 6.43 13.01 -36.32
C LEU A 430 7.40 13.19 -35.14
N GLN A 431 6.90 13.69 -34.02
CA GLN A 431 7.70 14.07 -32.86
C GLN A 431 6.96 13.73 -31.56
N ALA A 432 7.70 13.51 -30.48
CA ALA A 432 7.17 13.46 -29.12
C ALA A 432 8.11 14.17 -28.15
N ILE A 433 7.54 14.73 -27.08
CA ILE A 433 8.25 15.41 -26.00
C ILE A 433 8.16 14.54 -24.76
N ALA A 434 9.30 14.11 -24.23
CA ALA A 434 9.34 13.33 -23.01
C ALA A 434 9.18 14.24 -21.79
N VAL A 435 8.77 13.69 -20.64
CA VAL A 435 8.45 14.48 -19.45
C VAL A 435 9.64 15.21 -18.80
N ASP A 436 10.86 14.82 -19.14
CA ASP A 436 12.10 15.52 -18.73
C ASP A 436 12.44 16.72 -19.65
N GLY A 437 11.54 17.01 -20.61
CA GLY A 437 11.60 18.11 -21.56
C GLY A 437 12.42 17.81 -22.82
N SER A 438 12.98 16.60 -22.96
CA SER A 438 13.71 16.20 -24.16
C SER A 438 12.75 16.00 -25.35
N ILE A 439 13.16 16.46 -26.53
CA ILE A 439 12.36 16.45 -27.76
C ILE A 439 12.93 15.41 -28.72
N TRP A 440 12.06 14.55 -29.24
CA TRP A 440 12.44 13.37 -30.01
C TRP A 440 11.65 13.27 -31.31
N ARG A 441 12.34 13.17 -32.45
CA ARG A 441 11.71 12.82 -33.72
C ARG A 441 11.52 11.30 -33.78
N ILE A 442 10.31 10.86 -34.11
CA ILE A 442 9.97 9.44 -34.25
C ILE A 442 10.21 9.02 -35.69
N GLN A 443 11.04 8.01 -35.90
CA GLN A 443 11.29 7.42 -37.20
C GLN A 443 10.35 6.25 -37.42
N LEU A 444 9.61 6.28 -38.53
CA LEU A 444 8.80 5.14 -38.96
C LEU A 444 9.63 4.29 -39.93
N ASP A 445 9.36 2.99 -39.94
CA ASP A 445 10.11 2.05 -40.79
C ASP A 445 10.04 2.45 -42.27
N GLY A 446 11.20 2.44 -42.95
CA GLY A 446 11.35 2.80 -44.37
C GLY A 446 11.90 4.21 -44.64
N GLU A 447 12.11 5.04 -43.62
CA GLU A 447 12.86 6.30 -43.74
C GLU A 447 14.38 6.07 -43.67
N GLU A 448 15.20 6.95 -44.28
CA GLU A 448 16.67 6.91 -44.15
C GLU A 448 17.06 6.86 -42.67
N THR A 449 17.61 5.72 -42.26
CA THR A 449 17.80 5.38 -40.86
C THR A 449 19.10 6.02 -40.38
N TYR A 450 19.00 7.17 -39.71
CA TYR A 450 20.10 7.61 -38.86
C TYR A 450 20.27 6.58 -37.74
N GLN A 451 21.38 5.84 -37.74
CA GLN A 451 21.73 4.90 -36.68
C GLN A 451 22.58 5.64 -35.64
N PRO A 452 21.99 6.11 -34.53
CA PRO A 452 22.78 6.67 -33.44
C PRO A 452 23.70 5.57 -32.85
N PRO A 453 24.85 5.94 -32.28
CA PRO A 453 25.75 4.99 -31.62
C PRO A 453 25.10 4.25 -30.45
N HIS A 454 24.08 4.87 -29.83
CA HIS A 454 23.21 4.28 -28.81
C HIS A 454 21.76 4.36 -29.28
N PRO A 455 21.22 3.28 -29.89
CA PRO A 455 19.82 3.19 -30.27
C PRO A 455 18.88 3.58 -29.12
N THR A 456 17.98 4.52 -29.40
CA THR A 456 16.99 5.01 -28.44
C THR A 456 15.61 4.79 -29.02
N PHE A 457 14.70 4.26 -28.21
CA PHE A 457 13.35 3.89 -28.64
C PHE A 457 12.29 4.57 -27.80
N ILE A 458 11.18 4.93 -28.45
CA ILE A 458 9.89 5.11 -27.78
C ILE A 458 9.18 3.76 -27.76
N VAL A 459 8.79 3.28 -26.59
CA VAL A 459 8.19 1.94 -26.40
C VAL A 459 6.82 2.08 -25.78
N PHE A 460 5.78 1.68 -26.51
CA PHE A 460 4.41 1.70 -25.99
C PHE A 460 4.25 0.73 -24.82
N VAL A 461 3.65 1.20 -23.72
CA VAL A 461 3.43 0.39 -22.51
C VAL A 461 1.96 0.04 -22.31
N GLY A 462 1.07 1.00 -22.56
CA GLY A 462 -0.34 0.83 -22.26
C GLY A 462 -1.12 2.11 -22.36
N PHE A 463 -2.43 2.01 -22.13
CA PHE A 463 -3.35 3.13 -22.15
C PHE A 463 -4.01 3.33 -20.79
N LEU A 464 -4.24 4.60 -20.46
CA LEU A 464 -4.87 5.02 -19.23
C LEU A 464 -6.35 4.62 -19.22
N VAL A 465 -6.78 4.02 -18.11
CA VAL A 465 -8.14 3.61 -17.79
C VAL A 465 -8.49 4.12 -16.41
N HIS A 466 -9.66 4.75 -16.26
CA HIS A 466 -10.06 5.37 -15.00
C HIS A 466 -10.69 4.38 -14.01
N TYR A 467 -10.48 4.62 -12.72
CA TYR A 467 -11.28 3.98 -11.67
C TYR A 467 -12.66 4.62 -11.65
N THR A 468 -13.71 3.81 -11.78
CA THR A 468 -15.09 4.30 -11.73
C THR A 468 -15.68 4.06 -10.34
N SER A 469 -15.86 5.12 -9.55
CA SER A 469 -16.57 5.08 -8.27
C SER A 469 -17.17 6.45 -7.94
N PRO A 470 -18.13 6.55 -6.98
CA PRO A 470 -18.63 7.85 -6.53
C PRO A 470 -17.53 8.82 -6.06
N SER A 471 -16.43 8.28 -5.50
CA SER A 471 -15.31 9.08 -5.00
C SER A 471 -14.34 9.55 -6.08
N PHE A 472 -14.20 8.81 -7.19
CA PHE A 472 -13.32 9.17 -8.30
C PHE A 472 -14.04 9.93 -9.43
N GLY A 473 -15.36 9.74 -9.56
CA GLY A 473 -16.15 10.29 -10.65
C GLY A 473 -15.90 9.56 -11.98
N CYS A 474 -16.27 10.22 -13.09
CA CYS A 474 -16.03 9.76 -14.45
C CYS A 474 -15.48 10.94 -15.26
N TYR A 475 -14.34 10.74 -15.91
CA TYR A 475 -13.68 11.73 -16.76
C TYR A 475 -13.09 11.04 -18.00
N TYR A 476 -12.97 11.80 -19.09
CA TYR A 476 -12.30 11.37 -20.32
C TYR A 476 -10.96 12.08 -20.45
N ASP A 477 -9.86 11.35 -20.33
CA ASP A 477 -8.52 11.88 -20.62
C ASP A 477 -8.10 11.56 -22.07
N PRO A 478 -7.98 12.57 -22.95
CA PRO A 478 -7.50 12.35 -24.31
C PRO A 478 -5.99 12.04 -24.36
N PHE A 479 -5.23 12.32 -23.29
CA PHE A 479 -3.82 11.98 -23.13
C PHE A 479 -3.65 10.59 -22.53
N ARG A 480 -4.27 9.58 -23.15
CA ARG A 480 -4.36 8.24 -22.59
C ARG A 480 -3.19 7.32 -22.90
N TYR A 481 -2.33 7.60 -23.86
CA TYR A 481 -1.26 6.67 -24.24
C TYR A 481 -0.01 6.91 -23.37
N ARG A 482 0.63 5.84 -22.87
CA ARG A 482 1.90 5.91 -22.14
C ARG A 482 2.98 5.11 -22.87
N ALA A 483 4.17 5.69 -22.97
CA ALA A 483 5.33 5.04 -23.56
C ALA A 483 6.61 5.33 -22.75
N LEU A 484 7.59 4.42 -22.78
CA LEU A 484 8.91 4.63 -22.20
C LEU A 484 9.86 5.24 -23.23
N LEU A 485 10.79 6.07 -22.76
CA LEU A 485 12.01 6.38 -23.48
C LEU A 485 13.11 5.45 -22.97
N VAL A 486 13.63 4.61 -23.86
CA VAL A 486 14.68 3.63 -23.50
C VAL A 486 15.89 3.80 -24.42
N GLU A 487 17.08 3.70 -23.85
CA GLU A 487 18.37 3.88 -24.53
C GLU A 487 19.22 2.62 -24.33
N GLU A 488 19.85 2.14 -25.40
CA GLU A 488 20.78 1.03 -25.36
C GLU A 488 22.12 1.45 -24.72
N HIS A 489 22.49 0.80 -23.62
CA HIS A 489 23.75 1.07 -22.91
C HIS A 489 24.78 -0.06 -23.08
N GLU A 490 24.33 -1.25 -23.46
CA GLU A 490 25.13 -2.41 -23.85
C GLU A 490 24.35 -3.16 -24.95
N PRO A 491 25.02 -3.92 -25.84
CA PRO A 491 24.33 -4.66 -26.90
C PRO A 491 23.16 -5.51 -26.38
N GLY A 492 21.94 -5.17 -26.81
CA GLY A 492 20.68 -5.80 -26.43
C GLY A 492 20.12 -5.41 -25.06
N LYS A 493 20.78 -4.52 -24.30
CA LYS A 493 20.36 -4.08 -22.97
C LYS A 493 20.06 -2.58 -22.94
N PHE A 494 18.90 -2.28 -22.39
CA PHE A 494 18.32 -0.95 -22.42
C PHE A 494 18.11 -0.44 -21.00
N ARG A 495 18.31 0.86 -20.83
CA ARG A 495 17.93 1.58 -19.62
C ARG A 495 16.75 2.50 -19.94
N ARG A 496 15.88 2.69 -18.95
CA ARG A 496 14.84 3.71 -18.99
C ARG A 496 15.46 5.06 -18.63
N THR A 497 15.28 6.07 -19.48
CA THR A 497 15.77 7.43 -19.23
C THR A 497 14.64 8.42 -18.94
N SER A 498 13.48 8.23 -19.57
CA SER A 498 12.30 9.08 -19.41
C SER A 498 11.02 8.32 -19.79
N TYR A 499 9.91 9.03 -19.91
CA TYR A 499 8.65 8.50 -20.43
C TYR A 499 7.86 9.58 -21.18
N PHE A 500 6.84 9.14 -21.91
CA PHE A 500 5.95 9.97 -22.69
C PHE A 500 4.50 9.82 -22.21
N VAL A 501 3.78 10.94 -22.22
CA VAL A 501 2.33 10.99 -22.15
C VAL A 501 1.84 11.52 -23.49
N LEU A 502 1.06 10.70 -24.21
CA LEU A 502 0.70 10.96 -25.60
C LEU A 502 -0.82 11.11 -25.76
N HIS A 503 -1.23 12.07 -26.58
CA HIS A 503 -2.62 12.27 -26.98
C HIS A 503 -3.12 11.15 -27.89
N GLU A 504 -4.44 10.98 -27.96
CA GLU A 504 -5.10 10.04 -28.89
C GLU A 504 -4.73 10.25 -30.38
N ALA A 505 -4.25 11.44 -30.72
CA ALA A 505 -3.77 11.76 -32.06
C ALA A 505 -2.54 10.91 -32.48
N TYR A 506 -1.84 10.28 -31.53
CA TYR A 506 -0.73 9.37 -31.81
C TYR A 506 -1.18 7.96 -32.17
N GLN A 507 -2.46 7.61 -32.00
CA GLN A 507 -2.96 6.24 -32.15
C GLN A 507 -2.55 5.61 -33.49
N SER A 508 -2.80 6.29 -34.60
CA SER A 508 -2.48 5.78 -35.94
C SER A 508 -0.98 5.62 -36.18
N SER A 509 -0.13 6.37 -35.46
CA SER A 509 1.31 6.13 -35.48
C SER A 509 1.69 4.91 -34.65
N ILE A 510 1.13 4.76 -33.46
CA ILE A 510 1.43 3.64 -32.56
C ILE A 510 1.04 2.31 -33.20
N GLU A 511 -0.10 2.27 -33.90
CA GLU A 511 -0.57 1.09 -34.65
C GLU A 511 0.37 0.68 -35.79
N ARG A 512 1.25 1.58 -36.24
CA ARG A 512 2.27 1.31 -37.27
C ARG A 512 3.62 0.89 -36.70
N TRP A 513 3.82 0.99 -35.39
CA TRP A 513 5.09 0.62 -34.76
C TRP A 513 5.27 -0.90 -34.76
N GLN A 514 6.47 -1.36 -35.13
CA GLN A 514 6.81 -2.78 -35.07
C GLN A 514 7.03 -3.24 -33.63
N SER A 515 6.88 -4.54 -33.41
CA SER A 515 7.20 -5.14 -32.12
C SER A 515 8.70 -5.35 -32.00
N HIS A 516 9.30 -4.77 -30.96
CA HIS A 516 10.70 -4.97 -30.61
C HIS A 516 10.81 -5.62 -29.23
N THR A 517 11.90 -6.35 -28.99
CA THR A 517 12.20 -6.97 -27.69
C THR A 517 13.26 -6.14 -26.97
N PHE A 518 12.97 -5.81 -25.70
CA PHE A 518 13.82 -4.98 -24.85
C PHE A 518 14.20 -5.75 -23.60
N CYS A 519 15.49 -5.80 -23.29
CA CYS A 519 16.01 -6.23 -21.99
C CYS A 519 16.24 -4.99 -21.13
N LEU A 520 15.23 -4.58 -20.35
CA LEU A 520 15.18 -3.32 -19.63
C LEU A 520 15.72 -3.47 -18.20
N GLY A 521 16.80 -2.75 -17.87
CA GLY A 521 17.41 -2.78 -16.54
C GLY A 521 18.71 -1.99 -16.49
N GLY A 522 19.60 -2.36 -15.56
CA GLY A 522 20.94 -1.81 -15.53
C GLY A 522 21.07 -0.40 -14.93
N PRO A 523 22.28 0.19 -15.00
CA PRO A 523 22.58 1.50 -14.44
C PRO A 523 21.84 2.63 -15.17
N VAL A 524 21.48 3.68 -14.43
CA VAL A 524 20.93 4.94 -14.95
C VAL A 524 22.08 5.89 -15.23
#